data_AF-A0A421GCB3-F1
#
_entry.id   AF-A0A421GCB3-F1
#
_cell.length_a   1.000
_cell.length_b   1.000
_cell.length_c   1.000
_cell.angle_alpha   90.00
_cell.angle_beta   90.00
_cell.angle_gamma   90.00
#
_symmetry.space_group_name_H-M   'P 1'
#
loop_
_entity.id
_entity.type
_entity.pdbx_description
1 polymer ?
#
loop_
_entity_poly.entity_id
_entity_poly.type
_entity_poly.pdbx_seq_one_letter_code
_entity_poly.pdbx_strand_id
1 'polypeptide(L)'
;SEIKVNIVGFAVKEASLLDWTDDSLGKIYAGDLDPEGIPQCPKACYRFFDNAPTVSAWTDTSACEGEPFDLSLWPKQGLAGGFGYDWGQEVNLENMIQTIDQEVLHIVAHEMGHGFGLPDFYEPQDQPNQDFPAAIMMAGSSMTVTDSDGWMMRRVLEHLKSRYDF
;
A
#
# COMPACT_ATOMS: atom_id res chain seq x y z
N SER A 1 -4.89 1.97 20.37
CA SER A 1 -5.58 1.02 19.49
C SER A 1 -4.56 0.52 18.49
N GLU A 2 -4.53 -0.78 18.21
CA GLU A 2 -3.67 -1.38 17.20
C GLU A 2 -4.54 -1.83 16.03
N ILE A 3 -4.11 -1.56 14.79
CA ILE A 3 -4.76 -2.10 13.59
C ILE A 3 -4.04 -3.41 13.26
N LYS A 4 -4.79 -4.51 13.23
CA LYS A 4 -4.23 -5.80 12.82
C LYS A 4 -4.17 -5.86 11.30
N VAL A 5 -2.97 -6.08 10.77
CA VAL A 5 -2.74 -6.35 9.35
C VAL A 5 -2.39 -7.82 9.21
N ASN A 6 -3.05 -8.51 8.29
CA ASN A 6 -2.79 -9.91 7.98
C ASN A 6 -2.25 -10.01 6.56
N ILE A 7 -1.11 -10.68 6.39
CA ILE A 7 -0.66 -11.11 5.08
C ILE A 7 -1.39 -12.41 4.76
N VAL A 8 -2.18 -12.39 3.69
CA VAL A 8 -3.05 -13.52 3.31
C VAL A 8 -2.54 -14.28 2.09
N GLY A 9 -1.57 -13.72 1.38
CA GLY A 9 -0.92 -14.40 0.28
C GLY A 9 0.26 -13.66 -0.31
N PHE A 10 1.03 -14.41 -1.10
CA PHE A 10 2.20 -13.92 -1.84
C PHE A 10 2.08 -14.36 -3.29
N ALA A 11 2.27 -13.43 -4.22
CA ALA A 11 2.35 -13.75 -5.64
C ALA A 11 3.81 -13.80 -6.08
N VAL A 12 4.19 -14.89 -6.74
CA VAL A 12 5.55 -15.08 -7.27
C VAL A 12 5.52 -15.70 -8.65
N LYS A 13 6.56 -15.47 -9.45
CA LYS A 13 6.68 -16.13 -10.76
C LYS A 13 6.86 -17.64 -10.60
N GLU A 14 7.74 -18.03 -9.67
CA GLU A 14 8.05 -19.42 -9.35
C GLU A 14 8.19 -19.56 -7.84
N ALA A 15 7.63 -20.63 -7.26
CA ALA A 15 7.75 -20.89 -5.82
C ALA A 15 9.19 -21.13 -5.36
N SER A 16 10.08 -21.54 -6.27
CA SER A 16 11.52 -21.71 -6.03
C SER A 16 12.26 -20.42 -5.68
N LEU A 17 11.65 -19.25 -5.90
CA LEU A 17 12.20 -17.95 -5.52
C LEU A 17 12.05 -17.66 -4.03
N LEU A 18 11.24 -18.45 -3.32
CA LEU A 18 10.98 -18.30 -1.89
C LEU A 18 11.83 -19.30 -1.10
N ASP A 19 12.35 -18.85 0.04
CA ASP A 19 13.07 -19.71 0.99
C ASP A 19 12.13 -20.58 1.84
N TRP A 20 10.81 -20.42 1.67
CA TRP A 20 9.78 -21.22 2.33
C TRP A 20 8.80 -21.79 1.29
N THR A 21 8.13 -22.88 1.66
CA THR A 21 7.27 -23.64 0.73
C THR A 21 5.88 -23.92 1.29
N ASP A 22 5.62 -23.53 2.54
CA ASP A 22 4.33 -23.66 3.19
C ASP A 22 3.57 -22.32 3.23
N ASP A 23 2.36 -22.34 3.75
CA ASP A 23 1.51 -21.15 3.85
C ASP A 23 1.71 -20.41 5.19
N SER A 24 2.86 -20.59 5.88
CA SER A 24 3.08 -20.03 7.22
C SER A 24 3.06 -18.49 7.27
N LEU A 25 3.37 -17.85 6.14
CA LEU A 25 3.32 -16.39 5.97
C LEU A 25 2.07 -15.92 5.20
N GLY A 26 1.29 -16.86 4.64
CA GLY A 26 0.21 -16.61 3.69
C GLY A 26 0.30 -17.56 2.49
N LYS A 27 -0.82 -17.76 1.78
CA LYS A 27 -0.89 -18.69 0.65
C LYS A 27 0.02 -18.24 -0.51
N ILE A 28 0.84 -19.15 -1.03
CA ILE A 28 1.72 -18.87 -2.17
C ILE A 28 0.95 -19.08 -3.49
N TYR A 29 0.85 -18.02 -4.29
CA TYR A 29 0.31 -18.04 -5.64
C TYR A 29 1.45 -17.95 -6.66
N ALA A 30 1.93 -19.11 -7.12
CA ALA A 30 3.00 -19.18 -8.10
C ALA A 30 2.46 -19.25 -9.54
N GLY A 31 2.97 -18.41 -10.42
CA GLY A 31 2.71 -18.48 -11.86
C GLY A 31 1.39 -17.83 -12.34
N ASP A 32 0.61 -17.21 -11.45
CA ASP A 32 -0.45 -16.28 -11.87
C ASP A 32 0.18 -14.94 -12.22
N LEU A 33 0.26 -14.64 -13.51
CA LEU A 33 0.90 -13.44 -14.04
C LEU A 33 -0.12 -12.55 -14.75
N ASP A 34 0.06 -11.24 -14.63
CA ASP A 34 -0.65 -10.26 -15.45
C ASP A 34 -0.17 -10.30 -16.93
N PRO A 35 -0.83 -9.55 -17.85
CA PRO A 35 -0.42 -9.49 -19.25
C PRO A 35 1.03 -9.06 -19.50
N GLU A 36 1.62 -8.32 -18.55
CA GLU A 36 3.01 -7.85 -18.56
C GLU A 36 3.99 -8.88 -17.95
N GLY A 37 3.48 -10.01 -17.46
CA GLY A 37 4.27 -11.08 -16.87
C GLY A 37 4.72 -10.80 -15.43
N ILE A 38 4.03 -9.92 -14.71
CA ILE A 38 4.25 -9.63 -13.29
C ILE A 38 3.34 -10.53 -12.45
N PRO A 39 3.86 -11.20 -11.40
CA PRO A 39 3.03 -12.05 -10.57
C PRO A 39 1.98 -11.24 -9.81
N GLN A 40 0.75 -11.76 -9.75
CA GLN A 40 -0.38 -11.15 -9.06
C GLN A 40 -1.10 -12.16 -8.18
N CYS A 41 -1.68 -11.69 -7.07
CA CYS A 41 -2.61 -12.51 -6.31
C CYS A 41 -3.93 -12.67 -7.13
N PRO A 42 -4.66 -13.78 -6.97
CA PRO A 42 -5.84 -14.03 -7.80
C PRO A 42 -6.88 -12.92 -7.69
N LYS A 43 -7.38 -12.46 -8.84
CA LYS A 43 -8.45 -11.45 -8.89
C LYS A 43 -9.72 -11.89 -8.16
N ALA A 44 -9.98 -13.20 -8.10
CA ALA A 44 -11.09 -13.78 -7.34
C ALA A 44 -10.98 -13.53 -5.83
N CYS A 45 -9.78 -13.22 -5.31
CA CYS A 45 -9.54 -12.89 -3.90
C CYS A 45 -9.51 -11.37 -3.64
N TYR A 46 -9.64 -10.53 -4.67
CA TYR A 46 -9.33 -9.12 -4.56
C TYR A 46 -10.57 -8.25 -4.39
N ARG A 47 -10.77 -7.71 -3.18
CA ARG A 47 -11.99 -6.97 -2.78
C ARG A 47 -12.02 -5.51 -3.20
N PHE A 48 -10.97 -4.97 -3.79
CA PHE A 48 -10.94 -3.57 -4.20
C PHE A 48 -12.13 -3.16 -5.07
N PHE A 49 -12.63 -4.07 -5.91
CA PHE A 49 -13.77 -3.78 -6.78
C PHE A 49 -15.09 -3.53 -6.02
N ASP A 50 -15.20 -3.91 -4.75
CA ASP A 50 -16.32 -3.54 -3.86
C ASP A 50 -16.44 -2.02 -3.68
N ASN A 51 -15.31 -1.31 -3.80
CA ASN A 51 -15.20 0.12 -3.52
C ASN A 51 -15.22 0.98 -4.79
N ALA A 52 -15.43 0.39 -5.97
CA ALA A 52 -15.42 1.11 -7.25
C ALA A 52 -16.84 1.58 -7.62
N PRO A 53 -17.23 2.86 -7.39
CA PRO A 53 -18.62 3.32 -7.54
C PRO A 53 -19.18 3.25 -8.98
N THR A 54 -18.30 3.13 -9.98
CA THR A 54 -18.67 2.97 -11.39
C THR A 54 -18.84 1.52 -11.81
N VAL A 55 -18.36 0.59 -10.98
CA VAL A 55 -18.47 -0.84 -11.18
C VAL A 55 -19.47 -1.28 -10.11
N SER A 56 -20.76 -1.22 -10.40
CA SER A 56 -21.81 -1.73 -9.51
C SER A 56 -21.73 -3.26 -9.42
N ALA A 57 -20.62 -3.75 -8.90
CA ALA A 57 -20.21 -5.13 -8.77
C ALA A 57 -19.73 -5.29 -7.34
N TRP A 58 -20.40 -6.17 -6.60
CA TRP A 58 -19.78 -6.78 -5.43
C TRP A 58 -18.78 -7.80 -5.93
N THR A 59 -17.60 -7.81 -5.34
CA THR A 59 -16.57 -8.82 -5.52
C THR A 59 -17.12 -10.11 -4.96
N ASP A 60 -17.58 -10.99 -5.86
CA ASP A 60 -17.86 -12.37 -5.52
C ASP A 60 -16.53 -13.08 -5.28
N THR A 61 -16.11 -13.11 -4.01
CA THR A 61 -14.90 -13.80 -3.55
C THR A 61 -15.14 -15.27 -3.26
N SER A 62 -16.31 -15.84 -3.61
CA SER A 62 -16.61 -17.26 -3.39
C SER A 62 -15.67 -18.21 -4.14
N ALA A 63 -15.04 -17.72 -5.22
CA ALA A 63 -14.01 -18.43 -5.97
C ALA A 63 -12.58 -18.22 -5.42
N CYS A 64 -12.40 -17.43 -4.35
CA CYS A 64 -11.12 -17.28 -3.69
C CYS A 64 -10.77 -18.56 -2.93
N GLU A 65 -9.69 -19.22 -3.32
CA GLU A 65 -9.21 -20.41 -2.62
C GLU A 65 -8.38 -20.09 -1.36
N GLY A 66 -8.13 -18.81 -1.09
CA GLY A 66 -7.44 -18.33 0.12
C GLY A 66 -8.31 -17.34 0.87
N GLU A 67 -7.67 -16.44 1.62
CA GLU A 67 -8.38 -15.33 2.26
C GLU A 67 -8.42 -14.11 1.33
N PRO A 68 -9.56 -13.42 1.20
CA PRO A 68 -9.65 -12.20 0.40
C PRO A 68 -8.77 -11.06 0.94
N PHE A 69 -8.25 -10.22 0.04
CA PHE A 69 -7.38 -9.09 0.38
C PHE A 69 -7.94 -7.75 -0.14
N ASP A 70 -7.58 -6.67 0.55
CA ASP A 70 -8.01 -5.30 0.23
C ASP A 70 -6.88 -4.43 -0.35
N LEU A 71 -5.66 -4.67 0.13
CA LEU A 71 -4.46 -3.92 -0.22
C LEU A 71 -3.39 -4.84 -0.77
N SER A 72 -2.56 -4.33 -1.67
CA SER A 72 -1.41 -5.06 -2.20
C SER A 72 -0.12 -4.23 -2.14
N LEU A 73 0.98 -4.88 -1.79
CA LEU A 73 2.31 -4.27 -1.74
C LEU A 73 3.18 -4.94 -2.81
N TRP A 74 3.74 -4.13 -3.69
CA TRP A 74 4.47 -4.57 -4.87
C TRP A 74 5.92 -4.08 -4.82
N PRO A 75 6.85 -4.91 -4.31
CA PRO A 75 8.27 -4.63 -4.40
C PRO A 75 8.74 -4.70 -5.87
N LYS A 76 9.13 -3.56 -6.44
CA LYS A 76 9.50 -3.40 -7.85
C LYS A 76 10.98 -3.09 -8.00
N GLN A 77 11.67 -3.95 -8.75
CA GLN A 77 13.10 -3.82 -9.01
C GLN A 77 13.39 -2.55 -9.83
N GLY A 78 14.40 -1.78 -9.42
CA GLY A 78 14.88 -0.61 -10.17
C GLY A 78 13.96 0.62 -10.13
N LEU A 79 12.89 0.61 -9.34
CA LEU A 79 12.06 1.78 -9.09
C LEU A 79 12.85 2.78 -8.24
N ALA A 80 12.82 4.10 -8.52
CA ALA A 80 13.62 5.06 -7.74
C ALA A 80 13.03 5.37 -6.34
N GLY A 81 11.70 5.32 -6.20
CA GLY A 81 10.96 5.61 -4.98
C GLY A 81 9.79 4.64 -4.82
N GLY A 82 8.57 5.15 -4.76
CA GLY A 82 7.36 4.34 -4.81
C GLY A 82 6.23 5.04 -5.57
N PHE A 83 5.09 4.35 -5.62
CA PHE A 83 3.81 4.90 -6.01
C PHE A 83 2.73 4.33 -5.08
N GLY A 84 2.05 5.21 -4.36
CA GLY A 84 0.89 4.88 -3.53
C GLY A 84 -0.42 5.10 -4.26
N TYR A 85 -1.32 4.13 -4.10
CA TYR A 85 -2.65 4.11 -4.70
C TYR A 85 -3.71 3.77 -3.65
N ASP A 86 -4.98 3.97 -4.01
CA ASP A 86 -6.13 3.56 -3.20
C ASP A 86 -6.19 2.04 -2.96
N TRP A 87 -5.54 1.26 -3.81
CA TRP A 87 -5.43 -0.20 -3.70
C TRP A 87 -4.14 -0.73 -3.04
N GLY A 88 -3.16 0.12 -2.72
CA GLY A 88 -1.87 -0.39 -2.26
C GLY A 88 -0.68 0.48 -2.65
N GLN A 89 0.50 -0.13 -2.72
CA GLN A 89 1.75 0.56 -3.03
C GLN A 89 2.62 -0.27 -3.97
N GLU A 90 3.25 0.38 -4.95
CA GLU A 90 4.47 -0.11 -5.59
C GLU A 90 5.67 0.58 -4.93
N VAL A 91 6.70 -0.16 -4.53
CA VAL A 91 7.88 0.41 -3.85
C VAL A 91 9.17 -0.15 -4.39
N ASN A 92 10.25 0.63 -4.30
CA ASN A 92 11.59 0.17 -4.63
C ASN A 92 11.94 -1.09 -3.81
N LEU A 93 12.12 -2.21 -4.51
CA LEU A 93 12.45 -3.51 -3.94
C LEU A 93 13.78 -3.46 -3.18
N GLU A 94 14.82 -2.87 -3.78
CA GLU A 94 16.15 -2.80 -3.21
C GLU A 94 16.16 -2.02 -1.89
N ASN A 95 15.46 -0.88 -1.82
CA ASN A 95 15.32 -0.07 -0.62
C ASN A 95 14.51 -0.82 0.45
N MET A 96 13.40 -1.45 0.06
CA MET A 96 12.57 -2.22 0.99
C MET A 96 13.38 -3.35 1.64
N ILE A 97 14.14 -4.13 0.86
CA ILE A 97 15.00 -5.20 1.41
C ILE A 97 16.09 -4.61 2.31
N GLN A 98 16.77 -3.53 1.88
CA GLN A 98 17.82 -2.89 2.67
C GLN A 98 17.33 -2.32 4.01
N THR A 99 16.05 -2.00 4.11
CA THR A 99 15.45 -1.37 5.29
C THR A 99 14.46 -2.28 6.02
N ILE A 100 14.31 -3.55 5.62
CA ILE A 100 13.23 -4.44 6.06
C ILE A 100 13.14 -4.62 7.59
N ASP A 101 14.28 -4.55 8.27
CA ASP A 101 14.40 -4.70 9.74
C ASP A 101 14.21 -3.37 10.50
N GLN A 102 13.98 -2.26 9.80
CA GLN A 102 13.69 -0.97 10.41
C GLN A 102 12.24 -0.90 10.92
N GLU A 103 12.02 -0.15 11.99
CA GLU A 103 10.68 0.05 12.55
C GLU A 103 9.71 0.69 11.54
N VAL A 104 10.23 1.55 10.67
CA VAL A 104 9.47 2.21 9.60
C VAL A 104 10.21 2.04 8.28
N LEU A 105 9.56 1.37 7.33
CA LEU A 105 9.98 1.37 5.93
C LEU A 105 9.57 2.70 5.30
N HIS A 106 10.50 3.65 5.26
CA HIS A 106 10.23 5.05 4.90
C HIS A 106 9.41 5.19 3.60
N ILE A 107 9.83 4.53 2.51
CA ILE A 107 9.11 4.61 1.23
C ILE A 107 7.71 4.02 1.36
N VAL A 108 7.56 2.83 1.96
CA VAL A 108 6.23 2.22 2.15
C VAL A 108 5.31 3.15 2.94
N ALA A 109 5.80 3.72 4.04
CA ALA A 109 5.02 4.63 4.88
C ALA A 109 4.65 5.93 4.15
N HIS A 110 5.54 6.46 3.30
CA HIS A 110 5.26 7.59 2.43
C HIS A 110 4.15 7.25 1.42
N GLU A 111 4.29 6.14 0.68
CA GLU A 111 3.31 5.71 -0.32
C GLU A 111 1.94 5.38 0.30
N MET A 112 1.90 4.87 1.54
CA MET A 112 0.63 4.71 2.27
C MET A 112 -0.11 6.06 2.43
N GLY A 113 0.60 7.17 2.58
CA GLY A 113 0.00 8.51 2.65
C GLY A 113 -0.78 8.89 1.39
N HIS A 114 -0.26 8.56 0.20
CA HIS A 114 -0.98 8.74 -1.06
C HIS A 114 -2.23 7.85 -1.15
N GLY A 115 -2.21 6.66 -0.56
CA GLY A 115 -3.41 5.81 -0.44
C GLY A 115 -4.57 6.46 0.32
N PHE A 116 -4.26 7.42 1.19
CA PHE A 116 -5.25 8.28 1.86
C PHE A 116 -5.50 9.62 1.16
N GLY A 117 -4.94 9.82 -0.03
CA GLY A 117 -5.14 11.00 -0.86
C GLY A 117 -4.27 12.20 -0.49
N LEU A 118 -3.18 12.01 0.27
CA LEU A 118 -2.21 13.07 0.52
C LEU A 118 -1.30 13.25 -0.71
N PRO A 119 -1.05 14.47 -1.19
CA PRO A 119 -0.06 14.71 -2.24
C PRO A 119 1.37 14.76 -1.67
N ASP A 120 2.35 14.79 -2.57
CA ASP A 120 3.71 15.19 -2.23
C ASP A 120 3.77 16.66 -1.82
N PHE A 121 4.59 16.97 -0.83
CA PHE A 121 4.81 18.32 -0.32
C PHE A 121 6.27 18.78 -0.50
N TYR A 122 6.88 18.41 -1.62
CA TYR A 122 8.33 18.51 -1.82
C TYR A 122 8.77 19.95 -2.08
N GLU A 123 7.89 20.75 -2.69
CA GLU A 123 8.16 22.16 -2.94
C GLU A 123 7.40 23.07 -1.96
N PRO A 124 7.93 24.27 -1.64
CA PRO A 124 7.28 25.20 -0.73
C PRO A 124 5.86 25.59 -1.13
N GLN A 125 5.53 25.61 -2.43
CA GLN A 125 4.17 25.91 -2.91
C GLN A 125 3.16 24.79 -2.70
N ASP A 126 3.63 23.55 -2.54
CA ASP A 126 2.75 22.40 -2.31
C ASP A 126 2.38 22.33 -0.83
N GLN A 127 3.30 22.76 0.05
CA GLN A 127 3.13 22.72 1.50
C GLN A 127 1.96 23.59 2.00
N PRO A 128 1.28 23.19 3.09
CA PRO A 128 0.18 23.96 3.65
C PRO A 128 0.54 25.41 4.03
N ASN A 129 1.79 25.66 4.46
CA ASN A 129 2.39 26.97 4.65
C ASN A 129 3.93 26.86 4.74
N GLN A 130 4.62 28.00 4.77
CA GLN A 130 6.10 28.07 4.79
C GLN A 130 6.77 27.46 6.02
N ASP A 131 6.07 27.41 7.16
CA ASP A 131 6.60 26.94 8.44
C ASP A 131 5.95 25.59 8.84
N PHE A 132 5.49 24.81 7.86
CA PHE A 132 4.83 23.54 8.13
C PHE A 132 5.85 22.54 8.74
N PRO A 133 5.54 21.87 9.87
CA PRO A 133 6.52 21.02 10.53
C PRO A 133 6.78 19.74 9.74
N ALA A 134 8.00 19.18 9.88
CA ALA A 134 8.46 17.98 9.20
C ALA A 134 7.42 16.85 9.13
N ALA A 135 7.30 16.20 7.99
CA ALA A 135 6.27 15.22 7.65
C ALA A 135 6.85 14.20 6.68
N ILE A 136 6.40 12.95 6.75
CA ILE A 136 6.91 11.91 5.85
C ILE A 136 6.57 12.21 4.38
N MET A 137 5.49 12.95 4.14
CA MET A 137 5.08 13.42 2.80
C MET A 137 5.93 14.57 2.23
N MET A 138 6.91 15.07 3.00
CA MET A 138 7.85 16.11 2.57
C MET A 138 9.24 15.50 2.37
N ALA A 139 9.74 15.56 1.12
CA ALA A 139 10.99 14.94 0.71
C ALA A 139 12.15 15.24 1.68
N GLY A 140 12.71 14.18 2.25
CA GLY A 140 13.89 14.25 3.12
C GLY A 140 13.68 14.97 4.46
N SER A 141 12.46 15.43 4.79
CA SER A 141 12.21 16.16 6.04
C SER A 141 12.09 15.24 7.26
N SER A 142 11.62 14.00 7.05
CA SER A 142 11.45 12.98 8.08
C SER A 142 11.58 11.59 7.48
N MET A 143 12.21 10.67 8.23
CA MET A 143 12.29 9.24 7.87
C MET A 143 11.15 8.41 8.49
N THR A 144 10.36 9.02 9.39
CA THR A 144 9.25 8.37 10.10
C THR A 144 7.98 9.22 10.00
N VAL A 145 6.83 8.61 10.30
CA VAL A 145 5.57 9.34 10.45
C VAL A 145 5.67 10.33 11.62
N THR A 146 5.14 11.54 11.43
CA THR A 146 5.16 12.61 12.44
C THR A 146 3.74 13.06 12.82
N ASP A 147 3.64 13.95 13.81
CA ASP A 147 2.37 14.57 14.19
C ASP A 147 1.75 15.41 13.06
N SER A 148 2.57 15.98 12.17
CA SER A 148 2.12 16.72 10.99
C SER A 148 1.39 15.80 10.00
N ASP A 149 1.89 14.59 9.76
CA ASP A 149 1.23 13.58 8.95
C ASP A 149 -0.14 13.22 9.54
N GLY A 150 -0.18 12.99 10.86
CA GLY A 150 -1.43 12.75 11.58
C GLY A 150 -2.42 13.91 11.48
N TRP A 151 -1.94 15.16 11.48
CA TRP A 151 -2.79 16.34 11.27
C TRP A 151 -3.37 16.38 9.86
N MET A 152 -2.57 16.11 8.83
CA MET A 152 -3.04 16.06 7.44
C MET A 152 -4.11 14.98 7.26
N MET A 153 -3.91 13.80 7.84
CA MET A 153 -4.89 12.70 7.82
C MET A 153 -6.21 13.06 8.51
N ARG A 154 -6.14 13.73 9.67
CA ARG A 154 -7.35 14.28 10.32
C ARG A 154 -8.06 15.29 9.43
N ARG A 155 -7.31 16.13 8.71
CA ARG A 155 -7.88 17.11 7.77
C ARG A 155 -8.59 16.44 6.60
N VAL A 156 -8.03 15.36 6.03
CA VAL A 156 -8.71 14.55 5.01
C VAL A 156 -10.02 13.99 5.57
N LEU A 157 -9.96 13.34 6.74
CA LEU A 157 -11.14 12.76 7.38
C LEU A 157 -12.23 13.81 7.63
N GLU A 158 -11.90 14.99 8.16
CA GLU A 158 -12.87 16.06 8.41
C GLU A 158 -13.68 16.47 7.16
N HIS A 159 -13.04 16.51 5.99
CA HIS A 159 -13.72 16.88 4.73
C HIS A 159 -14.49 15.74 4.08
N LEU A 160 -14.08 14.51 4.33
CA LEU A 160 -14.74 13.33 3.79
C LEU A 160 -15.83 12.82 4.72
N LYS A 161 -15.76 13.10 6.03
CA LYS A 161 -16.59 12.46 7.04
C LYS A 161 -18.08 12.58 6.75
N SER A 162 -18.54 13.75 6.31
CA SER A 162 -19.98 13.97 6.02
C SER A 162 -20.50 13.17 4.81
N ARG A 163 -19.62 12.54 4.04
CA ARG A 163 -19.97 11.73 2.86
C ARG A 163 -20.23 10.26 3.21
N TYR A 164 -19.89 9.83 4.42
CA TYR A 164 -19.98 8.44 4.87
C TYR A 164 -20.73 8.34 6.19
N ASP A 165 -21.41 7.22 6.41
CA ASP A 165 -22.05 6.87 7.68
C ASP A 165 -21.12 5.91 8.44
N PHE A 166 -20.52 6.37 9.53
CA PHE A 166 -19.48 5.65 10.30
C PHE A 166 -20.07 4.99 11.54
#